data_AF-A0A915ME45-F1
#
_entry.id   AF-A0A915ME45-F1
#
_cell.length_a   1.000
_cell.length_b   1.000
_cell.length_c   1.000
_cell.angle_alpha   90.00
_cell.angle_beta   90.00
_cell.angle_gamma   90.00
#
_symmetry.space_group_name_H-M   'P 1'
#
loop_
_entity.id
_entity.type
_entity.pdbx_description
1 polymer ?
#
loop_
_entity_poly.entity_id
_entity_poly.type
_entity_poly.pdbx_seq_one_letter_code
_entity_poly.pdbx_strand_id
1 'polypeptide(L)'
;CYQVIDQNTDIALHANAIADIDRDTLINVLGRNQLDPSSELIIFHAAKAWAEAECSRKHIQPTVGNLRKCLGPAMELIRFSLMDVNEFGQAASSSLLTYEEIAEVFLHLTVRPRPPCRFACKGFRANSRSKHVVQRFLSVSAKPRSRREYKVCFTVDRNVLISGLSVYGVFQSNNKVYDENPKTTWEYDVEIKQFNEKE
;
A
#
# COMPACT_ATOMS: atom_id res chain seq x y z
N CYS A 1 15.03 -6.72 9.88
CA CYS A 1 14.97 -7.37 8.55
C CYS A 1 13.74 -6.92 7.78
N TYR A 2 12.52 -7.20 8.24
CA TYR A 2 11.29 -6.85 7.51
C TYR A 2 11.11 -5.37 7.12
N GLN A 3 11.52 -4.42 7.96
CA GLN A 3 11.45 -2.98 7.61
C GLN A 3 12.24 -2.63 6.34
N VAL A 4 13.37 -3.29 6.11
CA VAL A 4 14.20 -3.05 4.91
C VAL A 4 13.52 -3.62 3.67
N ILE A 5 12.87 -4.79 3.80
CA ILE A 5 12.07 -5.42 2.75
C ILE A 5 10.89 -4.52 2.40
N ASP A 6 10.16 -4.03 3.40
CA ASP A 6 9.02 -3.14 3.18
C ASP A 6 9.43 -1.88 2.41
N GLN A 7 10.53 -1.22 2.81
CA GLN A 7 11.02 0.01 2.18
C GLN A 7 11.66 -0.19 0.80
N ASN A 8 12.17 -1.39 0.51
CA ASN A 8 12.86 -1.71 -0.74
C ASN A 8 12.16 -2.89 -1.44
N THR A 9 10.82 -2.89 -1.45
CA THR A 9 10.01 -4.04 -1.86
C THR A 9 10.37 -4.51 -3.26
N ASP A 10 10.47 -3.61 -4.24
CA ASP A 10 10.78 -3.96 -5.64
C ASP A 10 12.13 -4.69 -5.78
N ILE A 11 13.14 -4.26 -5.03
CA ILE A 11 14.47 -4.88 -5.04
C ILE A 11 14.43 -6.22 -4.30
N ALA A 12 13.77 -6.25 -3.15
CA ALA A 12 13.66 -7.44 -2.31
C ALA A 12 12.85 -8.57 -2.96
N LEU A 13 11.86 -8.23 -3.79
CA LEU A 13 11.00 -9.17 -4.51
C LEU A 13 11.55 -9.52 -5.91
N HIS A 14 12.73 -9.04 -6.28
CA HIS A 14 13.36 -9.46 -7.52
C HIS A 14 13.60 -10.98 -7.54
N ALA A 15 13.45 -11.61 -8.71
CA ALA A 15 13.40 -13.08 -8.86
C ALA A 15 14.53 -13.83 -8.13
N ASN A 16 15.76 -13.32 -8.17
CA ASN A 16 16.91 -13.95 -7.54
C ASN A 16 16.83 -13.96 -5.99
N ALA A 17 16.24 -12.92 -5.39
CA ALA A 17 16.16 -12.78 -3.94
C ALA A 17 15.03 -13.65 -3.37
N ILE A 18 13.90 -13.72 -4.08
CA ILE A 18 12.76 -14.52 -3.63
C ILE A 18 12.99 -16.01 -3.88
N ALA A 19 13.74 -16.40 -4.92
CA ALA A 19 13.88 -17.80 -5.31
C ALA A 19 14.27 -18.68 -4.12
N ASP A 20 15.25 -18.29 -3.31
CA ASP A 20 15.89 -19.09 -2.25
C ASP A 20 15.14 -19.22 -0.92
N ILE A 21 13.97 -18.58 -0.78
CA ILE A 21 13.21 -18.65 0.47
C ILE A 21 12.26 -19.85 0.50
N ASP A 22 11.95 -20.32 1.70
CA ASP A 22 10.92 -21.33 1.92
C ASP A 22 9.51 -20.73 1.74
N ARG A 23 8.52 -21.61 1.55
CA ARG A 23 7.14 -21.23 1.30
C ARG A 23 6.50 -20.44 2.46
N ASP A 24 6.84 -20.76 3.70
CA ASP A 24 6.25 -20.09 4.85
C ASP A 24 6.78 -18.65 4.95
N THR A 25 8.07 -18.45 4.66
CA THR A 25 8.65 -17.12 4.49
C THR A 25 7.99 -16.36 3.35
N LEU A 26 7.73 -16.99 2.20
CA LEU A 26 7.00 -16.35 1.10
C LEU A 26 5.61 -15.87 1.55
N ILE A 27 4.82 -16.74 2.19
CA ILE A 27 3.49 -16.42 2.73
C ILE A 27 3.58 -15.24 3.69
N ASN A 28 4.56 -15.27 4.60
CA ASN A 28 4.79 -14.22 5.57
C ASN A 28 5.18 -12.89 4.92
N VAL A 29 5.92 -12.89 3.81
CA VAL A 29 6.28 -11.66 3.08
C VAL A 29 5.06 -11.13 2.31
N LEU A 30 4.45 -11.95 1.46
CA LEU A 30 3.33 -11.55 0.61
C LEU A 30 2.10 -11.11 1.42
N GLY A 31 1.91 -11.64 2.63
CA GLY A 31 0.80 -11.28 3.52
C GLY A 31 0.88 -9.89 4.16
N ARG A 32 2.04 -9.21 4.13
CA ARG A 32 2.28 -7.97 4.89
C ARG A 32 1.61 -6.76 4.26
N ASN A 33 0.72 -6.08 4.98
CA ASN A 33 0.15 -4.81 4.51
C ASN A 33 1.19 -3.68 4.37
N GLN A 34 2.36 -3.82 5.01
CA GLN A 34 3.43 -2.83 5.03
C GLN A 34 4.32 -2.85 3.78
N LEU A 35 4.19 -3.86 2.90
CA LEU A 35 4.94 -3.85 1.63
C LEU A 35 4.58 -2.60 0.81
N ASP A 36 5.60 -2.06 0.16
CA ASP A 36 5.54 -0.85 -0.65
C ASP A 36 6.03 -1.13 -2.09
N PRO A 37 5.33 -2.00 -2.85
CA PRO A 37 5.70 -2.27 -4.23
C PRO A 37 5.27 -1.10 -5.13
N SER A 38 6.02 -0.82 -6.20
CA SER A 38 5.57 0.15 -7.22
C SER A 38 4.29 -0.31 -7.96
N SER A 39 4.04 -1.62 -7.99
CA SER A 39 2.85 -2.28 -8.53
C SER A 39 2.60 -3.64 -7.89
N GLU A 40 1.33 -4.03 -7.70
CA GLU A 40 0.98 -5.41 -7.32
C GLU A 40 1.39 -6.43 -8.39
N LEU A 41 1.63 -6.00 -9.63
CA LEU A 41 2.18 -6.86 -10.68
C LEU A 41 3.58 -7.39 -10.33
N ILE A 42 4.39 -6.62 -9.60
CA ILE A 42 5.71 -7.07 -9.13
C ILE A 42 5.55 -8.21 -8.13
N ILE A 43 4.59 -8.11 -7.21
CA ILE A 43 4.27 -9.16 -6.25
C ILE A 43 3.85 -10.43 -6.99
N PHE A 44 3.02 -10.30 -8.02
CA PHE A 44 2.64 -11.43 -8.87
C PHE A 44 3.84 -12.08 -9.57
N HIS A 45 4.72 -11.28 -10.19
CA HIS A 45 5.92 -11.80 -10.85
C HIS A 45 6.88 -12.50 -9.89
N ALA A 46 7.07 -11.94 -8.70
CA ALA A 46 7.90 -12.54 -7.66
C ALA A 46 7.34 -13.90 -7.21
N ALA A 47 6.03 -13.98 -6.97
CA ALA A 47 5.38 -15.24 -6.62
C ALA A 47 5.51 -16.27 -7.76
N LYS A 48 5.31 -15.87 -9.01
CA LYS A 48 5.48 -16.74 -10.18
C LYS A 48 6.91 -17.26 -10.28
N ALA A 49 7.92 -16.38 -10.17
CA ALA A 49 9.32 -16.75 -10.23
C ALA A 49 9.72 -17.71 -9.10
N TRP A 50 9.22 -17.48 -7.88
CA TRP A 50 9.39 -18.41 -6.76
C TRP A 50 8.80 -19.79 -7.09
N ALA A 51 7.60 -19.83 -7.66
CA ALA A 51 6.94 -21.09 -8.01
C ALA A 51 7.71 -21.87 -9.10
N GLU A 52 8.30 -21.17 -10.07
CA GLU A 52 9.17 -21.75 -11.10
C GLU A 52 10.44 -22.34 -10.48
N ALA A 53 11.11 -21.58 -9.60
CA ALA A 53 12.29 -22.05 -8.87
C ALA A 53 11.97 -23.26 -7.98
N GLU A 54 10.82 -23.26 -7.31
CA GLU A 54 10.36 -24.35 -6.46
C GLU A 54 10.02 -25.61 -7.27
N CYS A 55 9.48 -25.47 -8.48
CA CYS A 55 9.32 -26.58 -9.41
C CYS A 55 10.68 -27.19 -9.80
N SER A 56 11.68 -26.35 -10.08
CA SER A 56 13.04 -26.81 -10.38
C SER A 56 13.67 -27.55 -9.20
N ARG A 57 13.50 -27.08 -7.96
CA ARG A 57 13.96 -27.77 -6.74
C ARG A 57 13.32 -29.13 -6.53
N LYS A 58 12.03 -29.25 -6.85
CA LYS A 58 11.27 -30.50 -6.75
C LYS A 58 11.47 -31.43 -7.94
N HIS A 59 12.30 -31.04 -8.92
CA HIS A 59 12.51 -31.77 -10.17
C HIS A 59 11.20 -32.08 -10.93
N ILE A 60 10.25 -31.14 -10.89
CA ILE A 60 8.98 -31.23 -11.64
C ILE A 60 8.94 -30.18 -12.75
N GLN A 61 8.22 -30.50 -13.82
CA GLN A 61 8.04 -29.56 -14.93
C GLN A 61 7.22 -28.33 -14.48
N PRO A 62 7.61 -27.09 -14.84
CA PRO A 62 6.91 -25.86 -14.46
C PRO A 62 5.65 -25.64 -15.30
N THR A 63 4.73 -26.60 -15.23
CA THR A 63 3.39 -26.47 -15.83
C THR A 63 2.50 -25.59 -14.95
N VAL A 64 1.49 -24.93 -15.52
CA VAL A 64 0.54 -24.08 -14.77
C VAL A 64 -0.04 -24.79 -13.55
N GLY A 65 -0.43 -26.05 -13.69
CA GLY A 65 -0.95 -26.86 -12.59
C GLY A 65 0.07 -27.07 -11.46
N ASN A 66 1.34 -27.25 -11.80
CA ASN A 66 2.41 -27.42 -10.83
C ASN A 66 2.80 -26.11 -10.15
N LEU A 67 2.82 -24.99 -10.90
CA LEU A 67 3.07 -23.65 -10.34
C LEU A 67 1.99 -23.31 -9.30
N ARG A 68 0.71 -23.52 -9.63
CA ARG A 68 -0.40 -23.32 -8.69
C ARG A 68 -0.28 -24.22 -7.45
N LYS A 69 0.10 -25.49 -7.62
CA LYS A 69 0.35 -26.41 -6.50
C LYS A 69 1.51 -25.97 -5.62
N CYS A 70 2.59 -25.43 -6.20
CA CYS A 70 3.72 -24.92 -5.44
C CYS A 70 3.34 -23.68 -4.63
N LEU A 71 2.65 -22.73 -5.25
CA LEU A 71 2.15 -21.52 -4.60
C LEU A 71 1.17 -21.84 -3.46
N GLY A 72 0.19 -22.72 -3.73
CA GLY A 72 -0.85 -23.07 -2.77
C GLY A 72 -1.50 -21.82 -2.15
N PRO A 73 -1.47 -21.65 -0.82
CA PRO A 73 -2.12 -20.50 -0.14
C PRO A 73 -1.48 -19.15 -0.49
N ALA A 74 -0.24 -19.12 -0.97
CA ALA A 74 0.41 -17.87 -1.38
C ALA A 74 -0.31 -17.19 -2.56
N MET A 75 -1.04 -17.95 -3.37
CA MET A 75 -1.82 -17.42 -4.51
C MET A 75 -2.93 -16.46 -4.05
N GLU A 76 -3.55 -16.74 -2.91
CA GLU A 76 -4.63 -15.91 -2.36
C GLU A 76 -4.12 -14.59 -1.75
N LEU A 77 -2.81 -14.49 -1.50
CA LEU A 77 -2.18 -13.27 -0.97
C LEU A 77 -1.89 -12.23 -2.04
N ILE A 78 -1.93 -12.63 -3.31
CA ILE A 78 -1.74 -11.72 -4.45
C ILE A 78 -3.00 -10.90 -4.64
N ARG A 79 -2.89 -9.57 -4.59
CA ARG A 79 -4.04 -8.67 -4.51
C ARG A 79 -4.41 -8.17 -5.90
N PHE A 80 -4.91 -9.08 -6.75
CA PHE A 80 -5.33 -8.72 -8.11
C PHE A 80 -6.39 -7.61 -8.15
N SER A 81 -7.20 -7.49 -7.09
CA SER A 81 -8.19 -6.41 -6.93
C SER A 81 -7.60 -5.01 -6.75
N LEU A 82 -6.30 -4.90 -6.47
CA LEU A 82 -5.57 -3.63 -6.33
C LEU A 82 -4.75 -3.26 -7.58
N MET A 83 -4.66 -4.15 -8.57
CA MET A 83 -4.02 -3.87 -9.86
C MET A 83 -4.89 -2.94 -10.71
N ASP A 84 -4.26 -2.16 -11.58
CA ASP A 84 -4.98 -1.53 -12.68
C ASP A 84 -5.35 -2.56 -13.77
N VAL A 85 -6.21 -2.17 -14.71
CA VAL A 85 -6.71 -3.10 -15.76
C VAL A 85 -5.57 -3.61 -16.65
N ASN A 86 -4.54 -2.79 -16.89
CA ASN A 86 -3.41 -3.16 -17.74
C ASN A 86 -2.45 -4.11 -17.03
N GLU A 87 -2.12 -3.83 -15.77
CA GLU A 87 -1.38 -4.70 -14.87
C GLU A 87 -2.07 -6.06 -14.72
N PHE A 88 -3.39 -6.03 -14.49
CA PHE A 88 -4.18 -7.24 -14.39
C PHE A 88 -4.19 -8.04 -15.70
N GLY A 89 -4.29 -7.38 -16.85
CA GLY A 89 -4.21 -8.03 -18.16
C GLY A 89 -2.89 -8.79 -18.37
N GLN A 90 -1.77 -8.24 -17.90
CA GLN A 90 -0.48 -8.93 -17.93
C GLN A 90 -0.47 -10.16 -17.01
N ALA A 91 -1.01 -10.04 -15.81
CA ALA A 91 -1.13 -11.17 -14.88
C ALA A 91 -2.04 -12.28 -15.43
N ALA A 92 -3.18 -11.92 -16.02
CA ALA A 92 -4.14 -12.85 -16.64
C ALA A 92 -3.52 -13.61 -17.84
N SER A 93 -2.65 -12.96 -18.61
CA SER A 93 -1.97 -13.56 -19.77
C SER A 93 -0.98 -14.67 -19.40
N SER A 94 -0.58 -14.77 -18.13
CA SER A 94 0.35 -15.80 -17.65
C SER A 94 -0.25 -17.21 -17.57
N SER A 95 -1.56 -17.36 -17.80
CA SER A 95 -2.33 -18.59 -17.60
C SER A 95 -2.35 -19.12 -16.15
N LEU A 96 -1.79 -18.40 -15.17
CA LEU A 96 -1.87 -18.82 -13.76
C LEU A 96 -3.29 -18.72 -13.20
N LEU A 97 -4.11 -17.79 -13.71
CA LEU A 97 -5.50 -17.60 -13.31
C LEU A 97 -6.45 -18.41 -14.21
N THR A 98 -7.51 -18.95 -13.65
CA THR A 98 -8.58 -19.59 -14.43
C THR A 98 -9.45 -18.54 -15.12
N TYR A 99 -10.18 -18.92 -16.18
CA TYR A 99 -11.11 -18.00 -16.85
C TYR A 99 -12.18 -17.43 -15.90
N GLU A 100 -12.64 -18.24 -14.94
CA GLU A 100 -13.59 -17.82 -13.92
C GLU A 100 -12.98 -16.76 -12.99
N GLU A 101 -11.74 -17.00 -12.52
CA GLU A 101 -10.98 -16.05 -11.70
C GLU A 101 -10.72 -14.74 -12.44
N ILE A 102 -10.39 -14.83 -13.73
CA ILE A 102 -10.16 -13.66 -14.58
C ILE A 102 -11.43 -12.82 -14.70
N ALA A 103 -12.57 -13.46 -14.99
CA ALA A 103 -13.85 -12.78 -15.10
C ALA A 103 -14.26 -12.11 -13.78
N GLU A 104 -14.07 -12.79 -12.65
CA GLU A 104 -14.42 -12.28 -11.32
C GLU A 104 -13.61 -11.04 -10.95
N VAL A 105 -12.28 -11.08 -11.14
CA VAL A 105 -11.42 -9.92 -10.88
C VAL A 105 -11.73 -8.78 -11.87
N PHE A 106 -11.90 -9.09 -13.16
CA PHE A 106 -12.20 -8.08 -14.17
C PHE A 106 -13.50 -7.32 -13.86
N LEU A 107 -14.56 -8.03 -13.46
CA LEU A 107 -15.80 -7.43 -13.00
C LEU A 107 -15.59 -6.58 -11.74
N HIS A 108 -14.78 -7.05 -10.79
CA HIS A 108 -14.44 -6.28 -9.59
C HIS A 108 -13.72 -4.95 -9.93
N LEU A 109 -12.83 -4.96 -10.91
CA LEU A 109 -12.08 -3.77 -11.33
C LEU A 109 -13.00 -2.76 -12.06
N THR A 110 -13.88 -3.24 -12.94
CA THR A 110 -14.62 -2.42 -13.92
C THR A 110 -16.04 -2.03 -13.51
N VAL A 111 -16.76 -2.85 -12.74
CA VAL A 111 -18.18 -2.65 -12.42
C VAL A 111 -18.37 -1.91 -11.09
N ARG A 112 -19.44 -1.10 -11.00
CA ARG A 112 -19.88 -0.40 -9.77
C ARG A 112 -21.38 -0.65 -9.53
N PRO A 113 -21.82 -1.02 -8.30
CA PRO A 113 -20.99 -1.33 -7.12
C PRO A 113 -20.09 -2.56 -7.36
N ARG A 114 -18.94 -2.62 -6.69
CA ARG A 114 -17.95 -3.68 -6.92
C ARG A 114 -18.54 -5.03 -6.49
N PRO A 115 -18.62 -6.02 -7.39
CA PRO A 115 -19.03 -7.37 -7.00
C PRO A 115 -18.02 -8.00 -6.02
N PRO A 116 -18.44 -8.99 -5.22
CA PRO A 116 -17.52 -9.81 -4.43
C PRO A 116 -16.45 -10.45 -5.32
N CYS A 117 -15.24 -10.58 -4.79
CA CYS A 117 -14.13 -11.23 -5.47
C CYS A 117 -13.34 -12.10 -4.49
N ARG A 118 -12.97 -13.31 -4.87
CA ARG A 118 -12.13 -14.21 -4.06
C ARG A 118 -10.75 -13.63 -3.74
N PHE A 119 -10.26 -12.72 -4.59
CA PHE A 119 -9.02 -11.96 -4.39
C PHE A 119 -9.29 -10.55 -3.84
N ALA A 120 -10.49 -10.27 -3.33
CA ALA A 120 -10.80 -9.01 -2.66
C ALA A 120 -9.97 -8.93 -1.37
N CYS A 121 -9.07 -7.95 -1.31
CA CYS A 121 -8.17 -7.84 -0.17
C CYS A 121 -8.90 -7.28 1.06
N LYS A 122 -8.59 -7.82 2.25
CA LYS A 122 -9.05 -7.28 3.55
C LYS A 122 -8.29 -6.02 3.99
N GLY A 123 -7.39 -5.49 3.16
CA GLY A 123 -6.60 -4.30 3.47
C GLY A 123 -5.84 -3.75 2.25
N PHE A 124 -5.29 -2.56 2.38
CA PHE A 124 -4.47 -1.92 1.34
C PHE A 124 -2.98 -2.15 1.61
N ARG A 125 -2.15 -2.17 0.56
CA ARG A 125 -0.70 -1.96 0.73
C ARG A 125 -0.46 -0.50 1.12
N ALA A 126 0.62 -0.23 1.84
CA ALA A 126 0.95 1.09 2.37
C ALA A 126 0.85 2.23 1.33
N ASN A 127 1.18 1.94 0.06
CA ASN A 127 1.08 2.90 -1.06
C ASN A 127 0.18 2.42 -2.21
N SER A 128 -0.85 1.61 -1.95
CA SER A 128 -1.86 1.28 -2.98
C SER A 128 -2.71 2.52 -3.30
N ARG A 129 -2.07 3.41 -4.05
CA ARG A 129 -2.46 4.67 -4.67
C ARG A 129 -3.79 5.25 -4.19
N SER A 130 -3.69 6.15 -3.22
CA SER A 130 -4.27 7.49 -3.34
C SER A 130 -3.76 8.36 -2.18
N LYS A 131 -2.54 8.90 -2.33
CA LYS A 131 -2.04 9.94 -1.42
C LYS A 131 -2.86 11.21 -1.70
N HIS A 132 -3.94 11.37 -0.94
CA HIS A 132 -4.75 12.58 -0.99
C HIS A 132 -4.04 13.66 -0.18
N VAL A 133 -3.41 14.60 -0.88
CA VAL A 133 -2.85 15.80 -0.26
C VAL A 133 -3.98 16.81 -0.11
N VAL A 134 -4.45 16.99 1.13
CA VAL A 134 -5.48 17.99 1.44
C VAL A 134 -4.78 19.29 1.85
N GLN A 135 -4.74 20.26 0.93
CA GLN A 135 -4.24 21.60 1.23
C GLN A 135 -5.39 22.47 1.72
N ARG A 136 -5.48 22.66 3.04
CA ARG A 136 -6.53 23.51 3.66
C ARG A 136 -6.46 24.97 3.21
N PHE A 137 -5.26 25.48 2.94
CA PHE A 137 -5.04 26.88 2.56
C PHE A 137 -4.36 26.94 1.19
N LEU A 138 -5.10 27.36 0.17
CA LEU A 138 -4.58 27.59 -1.19
C LEU A 138 -3.67 28.83 -1.26
N SER A 139 -3.81 29.77 -0.32
CA SER A 139 -2.98 30.97 -0.21
C SER A 139 -2.69 31.33 1.25
N VAL A 140 -1.52 31.91 1.48
CA VAL A 140 -1.09 32.41 2.80
C VAL A 140 -1.50 33.88 2.91
N SER A 141 -2.30 34.22 3.93
CA SER A 141 -2.68 35.60 4.24
C SER A 141 -1.76 36.16 5.32
N ALA A 142 -1.25 37.38 5.11
CA ALA A 142 -0.44 38.10 6.10
C ALA A 142 -1.26 38.76 7.23
N LYS A 143 -2.60 38.65 7.19
CA LYS A 143 -3.46 39.27 8.20
C LYS A 143 -3.42 38.47 9.51
N PRO A 144 -3.12 39.10 10.66
CA PRO A 144 -3.16 38.43 11.96
C PRO A 144 -4.59 37.93 12.23
N ARG A 145 -4.70 36.65 12.59
CA ARG A 145 -5.98 35.94 12.64
C ARG A 145 -6.40 35.70 14.10
N SER A 146 -7.67 35.94 14.43
CA SER A 146 -8.14 35.85 15.82
C SER A 146 -8.17 34.40 16.34
N ARG A 147 -7.50 34.16 17.47
CA ARG A 147 -7.74 33.21 18.59
C ARG A 147 -8.66 31.96 18.43
N ARG A 148 -8.84 31.39 17.24
CA ARG A 148 -9.57 30.13 17.03
C ARG A 148 -8.59 28.95 16.96
N GLU A 149 -8.92 27.86 17.64
CA GLU A 149 -8.19 26.58 17.50
C GLU A 149 -8.28 26.09 16.05
N TYR A 150 -7.14 25.77 15.45
CA TYR A 150 -7.08 25.18 14.11
C TYR A 150 -6.97 23.66 14.22
N LYS A 151 -8.11 22.98 14.10
CA LYS A 151 -8.16 21.52 13.97
C LYS A 151 -8.25 21.15 12.48
N VAL A 152 -7.55 20.08 12.08
CA VAL A 152 -7.75 19.41 10.80
C VAL A 152 -8.52 18.14 11.13
N CYS A 153 -9.80 18.10 10.74
CA CYS A 153 -10.66 16.96 10.95
C CYS A 153 -10.95 16.32 9.59
N PHE A 154 -10.80 15.01 9.49
CA PHE A 154 -11.25 14.24 8.36
C PHE A 154 -11.93 12.98 8.89
N THR A 155 -13.00 12.58 8.20
CA THR A 155 -13.71 11.34 8.47
C THR A 155 -13.39 10.38 7.34
N VAL A 156 -13.20 9.12 7.67
CA VAL A 156 -12.86 8.08 6.71
C VAL A 156 -13.82 6.92 6.88
N ASP A 157 -14.22 6.34 5.77
CA ASP A 157 -15.04 5.12 5.69
C ASP A 157 -14.17 3.85 5.71
N ARG A 158 -12.84 4.02 5.81
CA ARG A 158 -11.85 2.94 5.74
C ARG A 158 -10.55 3.34 6.45
N ASN A 159 -9.70 2.35 6.75
CA ASN A 159 -8.38 2.58 7.34
C ASN A 159 -7.52 3.48 6.43
N VAL A 160 -6.91 4.52 6.99
CA VAL A 160 -6.02 5.46 6.28
C VAL A 160 -4.68 5.61 6.99
N LEU A 161 -3.64 5.93 6.21
CA LEU A 161 -2.31 6.28 6.70
C LEU A 161 -2.07 7.79 6.53
N ILE A 162 -1.68 8.47 7.60
CA ILE A 162 -1.28 9.89 7.55
C ILE A 162 0.23 9.94 7.35
N SER A 163 0.69 10.20 6.12
CA SER A 163 2.13 10.22 5.81
C SER A 163 2.84 11.52 6.19
N GLY A 164 2.11 12.61 6.46
CA GLY A 164 2.70 13.90 6.83
C GLY A 164 1.66 15.00 7.06
N LEU A 165 1.95 15.89 8.02
CA LEU A 165 1.16 17.08 8.34
C LEU A 165 2.08 18.30 8.27
N SER A 166 1.66 19.35 7.57
CA SER A 166 2.37 20.63 7.55
C SER A 166 1.43 21.75 7.96
N VAL A 167 1.82 22.49 9.00
CA VAL A 167 1.07 23.63 9.53
C VAL A 167 1.84 24.91 9.20
N TYR A 168 1.18 25.87 8.57
CA TYR A 168 1.76 27.18 8.26
C TYR A 168 1.21 28.24 9.24
N GLY A 169 2.10 29.03 9.85
CA GLY A 169 1.74 30.11 10.77
C GLY A 169 2.66 31.33 10.62
N VAL A 170 2.14 32.51 10.94
CA VAL A 170 2.92 33.76 10.98
C VAL A 170 3.29 34.05 12.42
N PHE A 171 4.59 34.12 12.72
CA PHE A 171 5.09 34.57 14.02
C PHE A 171 5.07 36.11 14.04
N GLN A 172 4.15 36.71 14.78
CA GLN A 172 4.27 38.12 15.15
C GLN A 172 5.01 38.21 16.47
N SER A 173 6.33 38.43 16.39
CA SER A 173 7.10 38.94 17.51
C SER A 173 6.57 40.32 17.88
N ASN A 174 5.75 40.40 18.92
CA ASN A 174 5.27 41.69 19.42
C ASN A 174 6.31 42.46 20.24
N ASN A 175 7.56 42.01 20.30
CA ASN A 175 8.65 42.79 20.88
C ASN A 175 9.74 43.00 19.84
N LYS A 176 10.13 44.27 19.67
CA LYS A 176 11.38 44.66 19.02
C LYS A 176 12.54 44.21 19.92
N VAL A 177 12.87 42.93 19.90
CA VAL A 177 14.16 42.43 20.35
C VAL A 177 14.69 41.62 19.18
N TYR A 178 15.74 42.15 18.56
CA TYR A 178 16.53 41.44 17.56
C TYR A 178 17.23 40.29 18.29
N ASP A 179 16.58 39.13 18.34
CA ASP A 179 17.25 37.89 18.69
C ASP A 179 17.82 37.33 17.38
N GLU A 180 19.16 37.28 17.29
CA GLU A 180 19.90 36.86 16.08
C GLU A 180 19.72 35.38 15.74
N ASN A 181 18.98 34.63 16.57
CA ASN A 181 18.53 33.28 16.24
C ASN A 181 17.15 33.01 16.87
N PRO A 182 16.04 33.31 16.17
CA PRO A 182 14.73 32.92 16.65
C PRO A 182 14.66 31.39 16.68
N LYS A 183 14.77 30.80 17.87
CA LYS A 183 14.49 29.37 18.07
C LYS A 183 12.99 29.16 17.83
N THR A 184 12.63 28.76 16.62
CA THR A 184 11.30 28.31 16.23
C THR A 184 11.02 26.95 16.87
N THR A 185 10.76 26.93 18.17
CA THR A 185 10.30 25.73 18.86
C THR A 185 8.77 25.70 18.77
N TRP A 186 8.26 24.92 17.82
CA TRP A 186 6.83 24.62 17.72
C TRP A 186 6.57 23.32 18.47
N GLU A 187 5.77 23.36 19.54
CA GLU A 187 5.16 22.16 20.12
C GLU A 187 3.83 21.90 19.41
N TYR A 188 3.63 20.66 18.96
CA TYR A 188 2.37 20.20 18.41
C TYR A 188 1.90 18.99 19.19
N ASP A 189 0.69 19.06 19.74
CA ASP A 189 0.00 17.89 20.28
C ASP A 189 -0.93 17.34 19.19
N VAL A 190 -0.55 16.20 18.62
CA VAL A 190 -1.40 15.48 17.67
C VAL A 190 -2.24 14.48 18.46
N GLU A 191 -3.48 14.86 18.76
CA GLU A 191 -4.44 13.99 19.41
C GLU A 191 -5.23 13.20 18.35
N ILE A 192 -4.85 11.93 18.11
CA ILE A 192 -5.59 11.03 17.22
C ILE A 192 -6.68 10.34 18.03
N LYS A 193 -7.92 10.82 17.93
CA LYS A 193 -9.09 10.15 18.50
C LYS A 193 -9.70 9.20 17.47
N GLN A 194 -9.49 7.91 17.67
CA GLN A 194 -10.15 6.87 16.87
C GLN A 194 -11.59 6.74 17.36
N PHE A 195 -12.55 7.21 16.56
CA PHE A 195 -13.96 6.97 16.82
C PHE A 195 -14.31 5.58 16.28
N ASN A 196 -14.46 4.61 17.18
CA ASN A 196 -15.09 3.35 16.84
C ASN A 196 -16.60 3.62 16.74
N GLU A 197 -17.15 3.59 15.53
CA GLU A 197 -18.60 3.43 15.37
C GLU A 197 -19.00 2.11 16.03
N LYS A 198 -19.82 2.21 17.07
CA LYS A 198 -20.50 1.05 17.65
C LYS A 198 -21.50 0.54 16.61
N GLU A 199 -21.50 -0.78 16.46
CA GLU A 199 -22.34 -1.64 15.61
C GLU A 199 -23.77 -1.15 15.36
#